data_AF-A0AAN8Q4Q1-F1
#
_entry.id   AF-A0AAN8Q4Q1-F1
#
_cell.length_a   1.000
_cell.length_b   1.000
_cell.length_c   1.000
_cell.angle_alpha   90.00
_cell.angle_beta   90.00
_cell.angle_gamma   90.00
#
_symmetry.space_group_name_H-M   'P 1'
#
loop_
_entity.id
_entity.type
_entity.pdbx_description
1 polymer ?
#
loop_
_entity_poly.entity_id
_entity_poly.type
_entity_poly.pdbx_seq_one_letter_code
_entity_poly.pdbx_strand_id
1 'polypeptide(L)'
;MLSPGQCVPGVKMLCFRWSVCIRCEDVKCVVFQMVSVYQVYPHSCFLYLGSILVDEYGMEEGCRQGLLDMLQALCMPTFQLLEQSNGLRNHPDTVDDLFRLATRFVQRSPVTLLSSSIIVHIIQCAIAATTLDHRDANCSVMKFVRDLIHTGVINDHEDDFELRKQLIGQAMGQHGQQLVTQLMHTCCFCLPPYTLPDVAEVLWEIMVFDRPTFCRWLENALKGLPKETSGGAVTVTNKQLTDFHKQVTSAEESTPKELCQNTRLNILANIQR
;
A
#
# COMPACT_ATOMS: atom_id res chain seq x y z
N MET A 1 36.77 3.55 -35.48
CA MET A 1 35.95 4.78 -35.42
C MET A 1 34.63 4.46 -36.10
N LEU A 2 33.57 4.23 -35.32
CA LEU A 2 32.22 3.95 -35.84
C LEU A 2 31.38 5.21 -35.71
N SER A 3 30.71 5.57 -36.79
CA SER A 3 29.91 6.79 -36.96
C SER A 3 28.65 6.80 -36.07
N PRO A 4 28.19 7.97 -35.61
CA PRO A 4 26.95 8.08 -34.84
C PRO A 4 25.75 7.98 -35.79
N GLY A 5 24.80 7.08 -35.52
CA GLY A 5 23.45 7.15 -36.12
C GLY A 5 22.89 5.92 -36.83
N GLN A 6 23.32 4.69 -36.54
CA GLN A 6 22.59 3.49 -37.01
C GLN A 6 21.77 2.87 -35.88
N CYS A 7 20.46 3.10 -35.93
CA CYS A 7 19.45 2.41 -35.13
C CYS A 7 19.34 0.94 -35.58
N VAL A 8 19.46 0.01 -34.62
CA VAL A 8 19.16 -1.40 -34.83
C VAL A 8 17.63 -1.57 -34.86
N PRO A 9 17.03 -2.27 -35.85
CA PRO A 9 15.59 -2.49 -35.86
C PRO A 9 15.19 -3.45 -34.72
N GLY A 10 14.34 -2.99 -33.79
CA GLY A 10 13.77 -3.84 -32.73
C GLY A 10 13.89 -3.32 -31.30
N VAL A 11 14.67 -2.25 -31.05
CA VAL A 11 14.79 -1.65 -29.71
C VAL A 11 13.88 -0.42 -29.63
N LYS A 12 12.79 -0.52 -28.86
CA LYS A 12 11.94 0.63 -28.56
C LYS A 12 12.75 1.63 -27.72
N MET A 13 13.10 2.76 -28.34
CA MET A 13 13.70 3.91 -27.68
C MET A 13 12.55 4.81 -27.23
N LEU A 14 12.31 4.92 -25.91
CA LEU A 14 11.32 5.84 -25.36
C LEU A 14 12.01 6.99 -24.62
N CYS A 15 11.61 8.20 -24.98
CA CYS A 15 12.24 9.45 -24.60
C CYS A 15 11.84 9.87 -23.19
N PHE A 16 12.80 10.00 -22.27
CA PHE A 16 12.61 10.77 -21.04
C PHE A 16 12.33 12.24 -21.38
N ARG A 17 11.53 12.92 -20.55
CA ARG A 17 11.31 14.38 -20.58
C ARG A 17 12.58 15.20 -20.28
N TRP A 18 13.71 14.52 -20.04
CA TRP A 18 15.09 15.01 -19.99
C TRP A 18 15.98 13.96 -20.68
N SER A 19 16.60 14.32 -21.81
CA SER A 19 17.26 13.47 -22.81
C SER A 19 18.32 12.45 -22.33
N VAL A 20 17.95 11.41 -21.59
CA VAL A 20 18.80 10.23 -21.33
C VAL A 20 17.99 8.96 -21.59
N CYS A 21 18.26 8.29 -22.71
CA CYS A 21 17.74 6.95 -22.98
C CYS A 21 18.63 5.93 -22.25
N ILE A 22 18.20 5.44 -21.10
CA ILE A 22 18.85 4.30 -20.41
C ILE A 22 18.36 3.03 -21.11
N ARG A 23 19.26 2.22 -21.70
CA ARG A 23 18.91 0.91 -22.26
C ARG A 23 18.66 -0.09 -21.11
N CYS A 24 17.86 -1.15 -21.28
CA CYS A 24 17.65 -2.13 -20.18
C CYS A 24 18.98 -2.82 -19.73
N GLU A 25 20.05 -2.78 -20.53
CA GLU A 25 21.42 -3.14 -20.09
C GLU A 25 22.00 -2.16 -19.06
N ASP A 26 21.75 -0.86 -19.22
CA ASP A 26 22.22 0.20 -18.33
C ASP A 26 21.42 0.20 -17.00
N VAL A 27 20.15 -0.25 -17.02
CA VAL A 27 19.32 -0.43 -15.81
C VAL A 27 19.96 -1.41 -14.83
N LYS A 28 20.56 -2.51 -15.31
CA LYS A 28 21.21 -3.51 -14.45
C LYS A 28 22.39 -2.92 -13.67
N CYS A 29 23.21 -2.10 -14.31
CA CYS A 29 24.35 -1.44 -13.66
C CYS A 29 23.89 -0.44 -12.60
N VAL A 30 22.88 0.37 -12.91
CA VAL A 30 22.28 1.33 -11.98
C VAL A 30 21.69 0.61 -10.77
N VAL A 31 20.89 -0.43 -10.98
CA VAL A 31 20.30 -1.26 -9.92
C VAL A 31 21.38 -1.86 -9.02
N PHE A 32 22.43 -2.44 -9.60
CA PHE A 32 23.52 -3.04 -8.84
C PHE A 32 24.22 -2.01 -7.94
N GLN A 33 24.51 -0.82 -8.46
CA GLN A 33 25.13 0.25 -7.70
C GLN A 33 24.19 0.77 -6.59
N MET A 34 22.91 0.96 -6.90
CA MET A 34 21.90 1.38 -5.92
C MET A 34 21.81 0.40 -4.75
N VAL A 35 21.67 -0.90 -5.03
CA VAL A 35 21.59 -1.94 -4.00
C VAL A 35 22.86 -1.98 -3.14
N SER A 36 24.03 -1.92 -3.78
CA SER A 36 25.31 -1.95 -3.08
C SER A 36 25.50 -0.76 -2.14
N VAL A 37 25.10 0.45 -2.56
CA VAL A 37 25.20 1.65 -1.72
C VAL A 37 24.16 1.63 -0.60
N TYR A 38 22.92 1.22 -0.90
CA TYR A 38 21.82 1.21 0.06
C TYR A 38 22.06 0.26 1.24
N GLN A 39 22.78 -0.87 1.00
CA GLN A 39 23.18 -1.79 2.08
C GLN A 39 24.08 -1.14 3.14
N VAL A 40 24.86 -0.13 2.76
CA VAL A 40 25.76 0.59 3.68
C VAL A 40 25.12 1.87 4.18
N TYR A 41 24.42 2.59 3.30
CA TYR A 41 23.79 3.88 3.57
C TYR A 41 22.33 3.85 3.11
N PRO A 42 21.36 3.51 3.99
CA PRO A 42 19.96 3.30 3.63
C PRO A 42 19.20 4.61 3.43
N HIS A 43 19.64 5.43 2.48
CA HIS A 43 18.97 6.67 2.10
C HIS A 43 17.67 6.36 1.34
N SER A 44 16.54 6.84 1.85
CA SER A 44 15.20 6.54 1.29
C SER A 44 15.06 6.89 -0.20
N CYS A 45 15.82 7.88 -0.68
CA CYS A 45 15.82 8.29 -2.08
C CYS A 45 16.16 7.14 -3.06
N PHE A 46 16.86 6.09 -2.62
CA PHE A 46 17.09 4.90 -3.45
C PHE A 46 15.82 4.06 -3.64
N LEU A 47 14.95 3.99 -2.64
CA LEU A 47 13.61 3.39 -2.77
C LEU A 47 12.76 4.20 -3.75
N TYR A 48 12.80 5.53 -3.64
CA TYR A 48 12.12 6.40 -4.59
C TYR A 48 12.65 6.26 -6.01
N LEU A 49 13.97 6.24 -6.21
CA LEU A 49 14.57 5.99 -7.51
C LEU A 49 14.16 4.62 -8.07
N GLY A 50 14.12 3.59 -7.22
CA GLY A 50 13.57 2.29 -7.57
C GLY A 50 12.13 2.39 -8.08
N SER A 51 11.30 3.25 -7.46
CA SER A 51 9.91 3.45 -7.86
C SER A 51 9.80 4.01 -9.28
N ILE A 52 10.72 4.91 -9.65
CA ILE A 52 10.80 5.48 -11.01
C ILE A 52 11.19 4.39 -12.01
N LEU A 53 12.19 3.56 -11.68
CA LEU A 53 12.59 2.45 -12.54
C LEU A 53 11.44 1.47 -12.79
N VAL A 54 10.65 1.17 -11.76
CA VAL A 54 9.48 0.30 -11.88
C VAL A 54 8.36 0.96 -12.69
N ASP A 55 8.16 2.26 -12.53
CA ASP A 55 7.16 3.01 -13.28
C ASP A 55 7.42 2.98 -14.79
N GLU A 56 8.70 3.11 -15.17
CA GLU A 56 9.14 3.11 -16.57
C GLU A 56 9.25 1.70 -17.16
N TYR A 57 9.85 0.75 -16.44
CA TYR A 57 10.22 -0.56 -16.98
C TYR A 57 9.39 -1.74 -16.43
N GLY A 58 8.49 -1.53 -15.47
CA GLY A 58 7.77 -2.61 -14.79
C GLY A 58 6.82 -3.41 -15.68
N MET A 59 6.39 -2.84 -16.82
CA MET A 59 5.56 -3.54 -17.80
C MET A 59 6.40 -4.40 -18.77
N GLU A 60 7.71 -4.16 -18.89
CA GLU A 60 8.60 -4.91 -19.79
C GLU A 60 8.99 -6.27 -19.19
N GLU A 61 8.54 -7.36 -19.83
CA GLU A 61 8.77 -8.73 -19.34
C GLU A 61 10.24 -9.05 -19.06
N GLY A 62 11.15 -8.55 -19.92
CA GLY A 62 12.60 -8.76 -19.77
C GLY A 62 13.23 -8.06 -18.56
N CYS A 63 12.58 -7.06 -17.98
CA CYS A 63 13.12 -6.29 -16.86
C CYS A 63 12.37 -6.60 -15.52
N ARG A 64 11.19 -7.25 -15.55
CA ARG A 64 10.38 -7.60 -14.35
C ARG A 64 11.14 -8.34 -13.26
N GLN A 65 11.87 -9.41 -13.61
CA GLN A 65 12.61 -10.21 -12.62
C GLN A 65 13.72 -9.39 -11.96
N GLY A 66 14.52 -8.64 -12.73
CA GLY A 66 15.60 -7.82 -12.18
C GLY A 66 15.08 -6.68 -11.29
N LEU A 67 13.91 -6.12 -11.61
CA LEU A 67 13.24 -5.15 -10.75
C LEU A 67 12.77 -5.82 -9.45
N LEU A 68 12.18 -7.03 -9.51
CA LEU A 68 11.78 -7.76 -8.32
C LEU A 68 12.99 -8.08 -7.41
N ASP A 69 14.10 -8.51 -7.99
CA ASP A 69 15.35 -8.77 -7.27
C ASP A 69 15.87 -7.49 -6.58
N MET A 70 15.76 -6.32 -7.25
CA MET A 70 16.06 -5.02 -6.66
C MET A 70 15.17 -4.74 -5.45
N LEU A 71 13.85 -4.91 -5.59
CA LEU A 71 12.91 -4.69 -4.48
C LEU A 71 13.28 -5.55 -3.28
N GLN A 72 13.52 -6.84 -3.49
CA GLN A 72 13.90 -7.78 -2.43
C GLN A 72 15.20 -7.37 -1.75
N ALA A 73 16.21 -6.96 -2.54
CA ALA A 73 17.49 -6.52 -2.01
C ALA A 73 17.40 -5.23 -1.19
N LEU A 74 16.56 -4.28 -1.61
CA LEU A 74 16.32 -3.03 -0.88
C LEU A 74 15.45 -3.26 0.37
N CYS A 75 14.49 -4.18 0.33
CA CYS A 75 13.62 -4.48 1.47
C CYS A 75 14.40 -5.00 2.68
N MET A 76 15.47 -5.77 2.49
CA MET A 76 16.25 -6.34 3.61
C MET A 76 16.78 -5.29 4.61
N PRO A 77 17.64 -4.34 4.21
CA PRO A 77 18.09 -3.27 5.11
C PRO A 77 16.97 -2.32 5.51
N THR A 78 15.92 -2.16 4.67
CA THR A 78 14.74 -1.34 5.00
C THR A 78 13.99 -1.91 6.21
N PHE A 79 13.66 -3.21 6.21
CA PHE A 79 12.96 -3.82 7.33
C PHE A 79 13.81 -3.84 8.59
N GLN A 80 15.12 -4.12 8.48
CA GLN A 80 16.04 -3.99 9.62
C GLN A 80 16.05 -2.59 10.23
N LEU A 81 15.92 -1.53 9.42
CA LEU A 81 15.83 -0.15 9.89
C LEU A 81 14.48 0.12 10.58
N LEU A 82 13.37 -0.34 9.99
CA LEU A 82 12.02 -0.08 10.49
C LEU A 82 11.64 -0.93 11.72
N GLU A 83 12.25 -2.09 11.90
CA GLU A 83 12.09 -2.99 13.07
C GLU A 83 12.79 -2.47 14.33
N GLN A 84 13.64 -1.44 14.22
CA GLN A 84 14.26 -0.81 15.38
C GLN A 84 13.21 -0.18 16.30
N SER A 85 13.60 0.09 17.55
CA SER A 85 12.71 0.79 18.49
C SER A 85 12.29 2.14 17.91
N ASN A 86 10.98 2.34 17.75
CA ASN A 86 10.38 3.50 17.07
C ASN A 86 10.85 3.70 15.61
N GLY A 87 11.30 2.64 14.91
CA GLY A 87 11.85 2.73 13.55
C GLY A 87 10.91 3.42 12.56
N LEU A 88 9.62 3.05 12.57
CA LEU A 88 8.59 3.71 11.73
C LEU A 88 8.48 5.22 11.98
N ARG A 89 8.61 5.67 13.24
CA ARG A 89 8.55 7.10 13.61
C ARG A 89 9.85 7.83 13.32
N ASN A 90 10.98 7.16 13.46
CA ASN A 90 12.31 7.74 13.25
C ASN A 90 12.67 7.84 11.76
N HIS A 91 12.05 7.02 10.92
CA HIS A 91 12.35 6.92 9.48
C HIS A 91 11.08 7.04 8.62
N PRO A 92 10.28 8.13 8.76
CA PRO A 92 9.05 8.29 8.00
C PRO A 92 9.28 8.42 6.48
N ASP A 93 10.40 9.02 6.06
CA ASP A 93 10.78 9.14 4.64
C ASP A 93 11.04 7.76 4.01
N THR A 94 11.66 6.85 4.77
CA THR A 94 11.86 5.46 4.35
C THR A 94 10.53 4.73 4.20
N VAL A 95 9.58 4.97 5.11
CA VAL A 95 8.22 4.41 5.01
C VAL A 95 7.52 4.95 3.76
N ASP A 96 7.55 6.27 3.54
CA ASP A 96 6.98 6.91 2.35
C ASP A 96 7.55 6.29 1.07
N ASP A 97 8.87 6.34 0.89
CA ASP A 97 9.51 5.88 -0.35
C ASP A 97 9.40 4.36 -0.57
N LEU A 98 9.36 3.55 0.50
CA LEU A 98 9.07 2.11 0.40
C LEU A 98 7.69 1.88 -0.21
N PHE A 99 6.66 2.57 0.29
CA PHE A 99 5.29 2.37 -0.20
C PHE A 99 5.03 3.05 -1.54
N ARG A 100 5.80 4.08 -1.91
CA ARG A 100 5.83 4.61 -3.28
C ARG A 100 6.36 3.57 -4.27
N LEU A 101 7.46 2.90 -3.92
CA LEU A 101 8.02 1.79 -4.69
C LEU A 101 7.03 0.62 -4.81
N ALA A 102 6.47 0.18 -3.68
CA ALA A 102 5.52 -0.93 -3.66
C ALA A 102 4.25 -0.62 -4.48
N THR A 103 3.73 0.61 -4.38
CA THR A 103 2.57 1.08 -5.18
C THR A 103 2.87 1.00 -6.67
N ARG A 104 4.05 1.44 -7.11
CA ARG A 104 4.45 1.34 -8.53
C ARG A 104 4.54 -0.10 -9.00
N PHE A 105 5.03 -1.01 -8.17
CA PHE A 105 5.04 -2.43 -8.51
C PHE A 105 3.65 -3.01 -8.69
N VAL A 106 2.73 -2.72 -7.76
CA VAL A 106 1.32 -3.16 -7.87
C VAL A 106 0.68 -2.63 -9.16
N GLN A 107 0.95 -1.38 -9.51
CA GLN A 107 0.36 -0.74 -10.70
C GLN A 107 0.95 -1.25 -12.03
N ARG A 108 2.21 -1.66 -12.05
CA ARG A 108 2.93 -2.00 -13.29
C ARG A 108 3.08 -3.50 -13.52
N SER A 109 3.22 -4.28 -12.46
CA SER A 109 3.46 -5.72 -12.51
C SER A 109 2.86 -6.45 -11.29
N PRO A 110 1.53 -6.38 -11.11
CA PRO A 110 0.86 -6.89 -9.91
C PRO A 110 1.12 -8.38 -9.67
N VAL A 111 1.01 -9.22 -10.71
CA VAL A 111 1.22 -10.67 -10.62
C VAL A 111 2.64 -11.00 -10.19
N THR A 112 3.66 -10.29 -10.69
CA THR A 112 5.06 -10.50 -10.31
C THR A 112 5.29 -10.21 -8.84
N LEU A 113 4.74 -9.11 -8.31
CA LEU A 113 4.85 -8.79 -6.89
C LEU A 113 4.04 -9.76 -6.03
N LEU A 114 2.78 -10.01 -6.36
CA LEU A 114 1.85 -10.83 -5.58
C LEU A 114 2.27 -12.32 -5.53
N SER A 115 2.95 -12.81 -6.56
CA SER A 115 3.48 -14.18 -6.58
C SER A 115 4.80 -14.34 -5.82
N SER A 116 5.41 -13.23 -5.41
CA SER A 116 6.69 -13.25 -4.69
C SER A 116 6.50 -13.44 -3.19
N SER A 117 7.50 -14.00 -2.49
CA SER A 117 7.45 -14.16 -1.03
C SER A 117 7.60 -12.85 -0.25
N ILE A 118 8.16 -11.79 -0.86
CA ILE A 118 8.42 -10.51 -0.19
C ILE A 118 7.12 -9.75 0.10
N ILE A 119 6.05 -10.00 -0.66
CA ILE A 119 4.76 -9.30 -0.51
C ILE A 119 4.17 -9.47 0.88
N VAL A 120 4.35 -10.63 1.51
CA VAL A 120 3.86 -10.91 2.87
C VAL A 120 4.45 -9.91 3.87
N HIS A 121 5.77 -9.67 3.78
CA HIS A 121 6.49 -8.75 4.65
C HIS A 121 6.11 -7.29 4.36
N ILE A 122 5.91 -6.93 3.09
CA ILE A 122 5.44 -5.60 2.69
C ILE A 122 4.04 -5.33 3.25
N ILE A 123 3.11 -6.29 3.19
CA ILE A 123 1.76 -6.17 3.75
C ILE A 123 1.81 -6.03 5.28
N GLN A 124 2.62 -6.84 5.96
CA GLN A 124 2.79 -6.73 7.41
C GLN A 124 3.34 -5.36 7.83
N CYS A 125 4.35 -4.86 7.10
CA CYS A 125 4.89 -3.53 7.31
C CYS A 125 3.84 -2.44 7.06
N ALA A 126 3.01 -2.59 6.01
CA ALA A 126 1.94 -1.63 5.70
C ALA A 126 0.93 -1.54 6.84
N ILE A 127 0.49 -2.69 7.37
CA ILE A 127 -0.44 -2.75 8.50
C ILE A 127 0.16 -2.03 9.71
N ALA A 128 1.42 -2.33 10.08
CA ALA A 128 2.08 -1.65 11.20
C ALA A 128 2.18 -0.12 10.97
N ALA A 129 2.55 0.29 9.76
CA ALA A 129 2.73 1.69 9.37
C ALA A 129 1.42 2.49 9.29
N THR A 130 0.23 1.85 9.25
CA THR A 130 -1.04 2.59 9.28
C THR A 130 -1.19 3.50 10.50
N THR A 131 -0.53 3.19 11.62
CA THR A 131 -0.58 4.00 12.86
C THR A 131 0.38 5.18 12.89
N LEU A 132 1.23 5.32 11.87
CA LEU A 132 2.24 6.36 11.81
C LEU A 132 1.60 7.72 11.53
N ASP A 133 1.67 8.61 12.52
CA ASP A 133 1.23 10.01 12.40
C ASP A 133 2.28 10.85 11.65
N HIS A 134 2.42 10.56 10.36
CA HIS A 134 3.22 11.33 9.43
C HIS A 134 2.49 11.43 8.10
N ARG A 135 2.19 12.65 7.65
CA ARG A 135 1.26 12.90 6.54
C ARG A 135 1.62 12.15 5.26
N ASP A 136 2.84 12.31 4.76
CA ASP A 136 3.24 11.77 3.46
C ASP A 136 3.42 10.24 3.52
N ALA A 137 4.00 9.76 4.62
CA ALA A 137 4.19 8.32 4.85
C ALA A 137 2.84 7.60 4.97
N ASN A 138 1.89 8.16 5.74
CA ASN A 138 0.55 7.59 5.87
C ASN A 138 -0.20 7.60 4.53
N CYS A 139 -0.13 8.70 3.78
CA CYS A 139 -0.71 8.81 2.44
C CYS A 139 -0.18 7.71 1.51
N SER A 140 1.13 7.48 1.48
CA SER A 140 1.74 6.42 0.66
C SER A 140 1.36 5.02 1.12
N VAL A 141 1.29 4.76 2.43
CA VAL A 141 0.81 3.47 2.98
C VAL A 141 -0.63 3.20 2.56
N MET A 142 -1.55 4.16 2.77
CA MET A 142 -2.97 3.99 2.43
C MET A 142 -3.15 3.82 0.92
N LYS A 143 -2.42 4.59 0.11
CA LYS A 143 -2.42 4.46 -1.35
C LYS A 143 -1.97 3.07 -1.80
N PHE A 144 -0.89 2.55 -1.22
CA PHE A 144 -0.42 1.20 -1.51
C PHE A 144 -1.49 0.15 -1.20
N VAL A 145 -2.06 0.17 0.01
CA VAL A 145 -3.04 -0.83 0.44
C VAL A 145 -4.31 -0.76 -0.43
N ARG A 146 -4.79 0.45 -0.74
CA ARG A 146 -5.91 0.66 -1.67
C ARG A 146 -5.62 0.07 -3.04
N ASP A 147 -4.51 0.45 -3.67
CA ASP A 147 -4.17 0.02 -5.03
C ASP A 147 -3.90 -1.51 -5.08
N LEU A 148 -3.35 -2.08 -3.99
CA LEU A 148 -3.16 -3.52 -3.83
C LEU A 148 -4.50 -4.27 -3.89
N ILE A 149 -5.49 -3.86 -3.11
CA ILE A 149 -6.80 -4.52 -3.07
C ILE A 149 -7.54 -4.31 -4.38
N HIS A 150 -7.48 -3.08 -4.92
CA HIS A 150 -8.13 -2.70 -6.17
C HIS A 150 -7.68 -3.56 -7.36
N THR A 151 -6.45 -4.10 -7.31
CA THR A 151 -5.89 -5.01 -8.31
C THR A 151 -6.75 -6.28 -8.52
N GLY A 152 -7.47 -6.72 -7.49
CA GLY A 152 -8.38 -7.87 -7.56
C GLY A 152 -9.76 -7.56 -8.15
N VAL A 153 -10.01 -6.30 -8.52
CA VAL A 153 -11.30 -5.79 -9.02
C VAL A 153 -11.17 -5.18 -10.40
N ILE A 154 -10.10 -4.41 -10.65
CA ILE A 154 -9.91 -3.67 -11.90
C ILE A 154 -9.52 -4.57 -13.08
N ASN A 155 -9.85 -4.11 -14.30
CA ASN A 155 -9.49 -4.72 -15.58
C ASN A 155 -9.88 -6.19 -15.67
N ASP A 156 -11.15 -6.47 -15.40
CA ASP A 156 -11.79 -7.80 -15.44
C ASP A 156 -11.76 -8.50 -16.81
N HIS A 157 -11.48 -7.74 -17.86
CA HIS A 157 -11.35 -8.22 -19.23
C HIS A 157 -9.94 -8.71 -19.60
N GLU A 158 -8.93 -8.51 -18.73
CA GLU A 158 -7.56 -8.96 -18.97
C GLU A 158 -7.38 -10.45 -18.62
N ASP A 159 -6.53 -11.16 -19.37
CA ASP A 159 -6.34 -12.61 -19.26
C ASP A 159 -5.85 -13.06 -17.87
N ASP A 160 -5.09 -12.22 -17.16
CA ASP A 160 -4.56 -12.49 -15.82
C ASP A 160 -5.51 -12.09 -14.68
N PHE A 161 -6.72 -11.60 -14.97
CA PHE A 161 -7.67 -11.13 -13.96
C PHE A 161 -7.97 -12.17 -12.88
N GLU A 162 -8.31 -13.40 -13.28
CA GLU A 162 -8.64 -14.47 -12.31
C GLU A 162 -7.45 -14.81 -11.41
N LEU A 163 -6.22 -14.74 -11.95
CA LEU A 163 -5.00 -14.91 -11.16
C LEU A 163 -4.81 -13.77 -10.17
N ARG A 164 -4.98 -12.51 -10.60
CA ARG A 164 -4.91 -11.34 -9.70
C ARG A 164 -5.93 -11.45 -8.58
N LYS A 165 -7.19 -11.77 -8.91
CA LYS A 165 -8.28 -11.97 -7.96
C LYS A 165 -7.97 -13.07 -6.95
N GLN A 166 -7.44 -14.21 -7.41
CA GLN A 166 -7.02 -15.30 -6.53
C GLN A 166 -5.91 -14.86 -5.56
N LEU A 167 -4.87 -14.19 -6.06
CA LEU A 167 -3.73 -13.75 -5.25
C LEU A 167 -4.15 -12.70 -4.19
N ILE A 168 -5.00 -11.74 -4.56
CA ILE A 168 -5.58 -10.79 -3.60
C ILE A 168 -6.48 -11.51 -2.59
N GLY A 169 -7.26 -12.50 -3.02
CA GLY A 169 -8.06 -13.34 -2.14
C GLY A 169 -7.21 -14.06 -1.08
N GLN A 170 -6.04 -14.57 -1.47
CA GLN A 170 -5.08 -15.19 -0.53
C GLN A 170 -4.52 -14.18 0.47
N ALA A 171 -4.07 -13.01 -0.01
CA ALA A 171 -3.54 -11.96 0.84
C ALA A 171 -4.58 -11.44 1.86
N MET A 172 -5.81 -11.20 1.39
CA MET A 172 -6.92 -10.74 2.22
C MET A 172 -7.42 -11.83 3.17
N GLY A 173 -7.38 -13.10 2.77
CA GLY A 173 -7.67 -14.24 3.66
C GLY A 173 -6.70 -14.32 4.83
N GLN A 174 -5.41 -13.99 4.63
CA GLN A 174 -4.38 -14.02 5.67
C GLN A 174 -4.36 -12.76 6.55
N HIS A 175 -4.50 -11.57 5.95
CA HIS A 175 -4.24 -10.31 6.65
C HIS A 175 -5.46 -9.38 6.78
N GLY A 176 -6.58 -9.67 6.10
CA GLY A 176 -7.73 -8.76 6.01
C GLY A 176 -8.36 -8.39 7.35
N GLN A 177 -8.57 -9.36 8.24
CA GLN A 177 -9.10 -9.07 9.58
C GLN A 177 -8.17 -8.16 10.39
N GLN A 178 -6.86 -8.40 10.32
CA GLN A 178 -5.86 -7.60 11.03
C GLN A 178 -5.84 -6.17 10.47
N LEU A 179 -5.85 -6.03 9.15
CA LEU A 179 -5.90 -4.73 8.47
C LEU A 179 -7.13 -3.92 8.88
N VAL A 180 -8.34 -4.50 8.80
CA VAL A 180 -9.58 -3.80 9.18
C VAL A 180 -9.54 -3.38 10.66
N THR A 181 -9.06 -4.26 11.55
CA THR A 181 -8.92 -3.94 12.97
C THR A 181 -7.96 -2.78 13.20
N GLN A 182 -6.82 -2.80 12.51
CA GLN A 182 -5.80 -1.76 12.61
C GLN A 182 -6.32 -0.42 12.08
N LEU A 183 -6.99 -0.40 10.92
CA LEU A 183 -7.59 0.81 10.36
C LEU A 183 -8.62 1.43 11.31
N MET A 184 -9.46 0.60 11.95
CA MET A 184 -10.41 1.07 12.97
C MET A 184 -9.69 1.66 14.18
N HIS A 185 -8.71 0.96 14.72
CA HIS A 185 -7.90 1.46 15.84
C HIS A 185 -7.21 2.79 15.50
N THR A 186 -6.59 2.86 14.33
CA THR A 186 -5.86 4.01 13.81
C THR A 186 -6.77 5.23 13.67
N CYS A 187 -7.95 5.07 13.07
CA CYS A 187 -8.95 6.14 12.98
C CYS A 187 -9.40 6.63 14.35
N CYS A 188 -9.58 5.74 15.32
CA CYS A 188 -10.08 6.13 16.64
C CYS A 188 -9.03 6.86 17.48
N PHE A 189 -7.79 6.37 17.47
CA PHE A 189 -6.82 6.67 18.54
C PHE A 189 -5.46 7.21 18.07
N CYS A 190 -5.08 7.02 16.80
CA CYS A 190 -3.72 7.30 16.35
C CYS A 190 -3.61 8.50 15.44
N LEU A 191 -4.49 8.62 14.44
CA LEU A 191 -4.35 9.61 13.38
C LEU A 191 -5.30 10.79 13.50
N PRO A 192 -4.87 11.98 13.03
CA PRO A 192 -5.72 13.15 12.91
C PRO A 192 -6.82 12.97 11.82
N PRO A 193 -7.94 13.69 11.92
CA PRO A 193 -9.10 13.52 11.01
C PRO A 193 -8.86 13.76 9.51
N TYR A 194 -7.71 14.30 9.09
CA TYR A 194 -7.43 14.51 7.68
C TYR A 194 -7.07 13.21 6.93
N THR A 195 -6.73 12.12 7.63
CA THR A 195 -6.36 10.83 7.02
C THR A 195 -7.57 9.93 6.74
N LEU A 196 -8.75 10.30 7.25
CA LEU A 196 -9.98 9.50 7.10
C LEU A 196 -10.42 9.28 5.66
N PRO A 197 -10.29 10.25 4.73
CA PRO A 197 -10.60 9.98 3.33
C PRO A 197 -9.78 8.80 2.80
N ASP A 198 -8.48 8.76 3.12
CA ASP A 198 -7.59 7.70 2.65
C ASP A 198 -7.95 6.35 3.28
N VAL A 199 -8.24 6.32 4.59
CA VAL A 199 -8.71 5.09 5.26
C VAL A 199 -10.05 4.61 4.69
N ALA A 200 -10.97 5.53 4.40
CA ALA A 200 -12.24 5.19 3.79
C ALA A 200 -12.06 4.60 2.39
N GLU A 201 -11.15 5.13 1.58
CA GLU A 201 -10.83 4.50 0.29
C GLU A 201 -10.35 3.06 0.45
N VAL A 202 -9.49 2.76 1.44
CA VAL A 202 -9.06 1.38 1.70
C VAL A 202 -10.24 0.48 2.10
N LEU A 203 -11.07 0.91 3.06
CA LEU A 203 -12.22 0.12 3.52
C LEU A 203 -13.24 -0.11 2.39
N TRP A 204 -13.41 0.87 1.51
CA TRP A 204 -14.24 0.76 0.33
C TRP A 204 -13.72 -0.35 -0.60
N GLU A 205 -12.43 -0.36 -0.93
CA GLU A 205 -11.85 -1.41 -1.78
C GLU A 205 -12.02 -2.82 -1.17
N ILE A 206 -11.85 -2.97 0.15
CA ILE A 206 -12.10 -4.26 0.83
C ILE A 206 -13.56 -4.69 0.65
N MET A 207 -14.49 -3.75 0.80
CA MET A 207 -15.92 -4.02 0.67
C MET A 207 -16.33 -4.35 -0.78
N VAL A 208 -15.73 -3.68 -1.77
CA VAL A 208 -15.97 -3.97 -3.19
C VAL A 208 -15.43 -5.36 -3.55
N PHE A 209 -14.27 -5.74 -2.99
CA PHE A 209 -13.66 -7.04 -3.25
C PHE A 209 -14.46 -8.22 -2.66
N ASP A 210 -14.85 -8.15 -1.37
CA ASP A 210 -15.67 -9.17 -0.70
C ASP A 210 -16.49 -8.56 0.44
N ARG A 211 -17.70 -8.09 0.09
CA ARG A 211 -18.63 -7.45 1.04
C ARG A 211 -19.02 -8.36 2.21
N PRO A 212 -19.50 -9.60 2.01
CA PRO A 212 -19.86 -10.49 3.13
C PRO A 212 -18.72 -10.69 4.13
N THR A 213 -17.50 -10.93 3.65
CA THR A 213 -16.34 -11.11 4.52
C THR A 213 -15.95 -9.82 5.23
N PHE A 214 -15.98 -8.69 4.53
CA PHE A 214 -15.76 -7.36 5.12
C PHE A 214 -16.74 -7.05 6.26
N CYS A 215 -18.04 -7.31 6.07
CA CYS A 215 -19.06 -7.10 7.10
C CYS A 215 -18.70 -7.83 8.40
N ARG A 216 -18.24 -9.09 8.30
CA ARG A 216 -17.80 -9.89 9.44
C ARG A 216 -16.53 -9.33 10.09
N TRP A 217 -15.54 -8.94 9.29
CA TRP A 217 -14.30 -8.36 9.80
C TRP A 217 -14.53 -7.05 10.53
N LEU A 218 -15.37 -6.17 9.98
CA LEU A 218 -15.74 -4.90 10.58
C LEU A 218 -16.48 -5.12 11.90
N GLU A 219 -17.43 -6.05 11.94
CA GLU A 219 -18.14 -6.40 13.18
C GLU A 219 -17.17 -6.84 14.28
N ASN A 220 -16.22 -7.72 13.94
CA ASN A 220 -15.19 -8.18 14.87
C ASN A 220 -14.29 -7.03 15.36
N ALA A 221 -13.86 -6.15 14.46
CA ALA A 221 -13.05 -4.98 14.81
C ALA A 221 -13.79 -4.05 15.78
N LEU A 222 -15.06 -3.75 15.50
CA LEU A 222 -15.90 -2.89 16.35
C LEU A 222 -16.17 -3.50 17.74
N LYS A 223 -16.31 -4.84 17.82
CA LYS A 223 -16.43 -5.54 19.10
C LYS A 223 -15.15 -5.42 19.96
N GLY A 224 -13.99 -5.33 19.32
CA GLY A 224 -12.68 -5.22 19.98
C GLY A 224 -12.28 -3.80 20.37
N LEU A 225 -13.04 -2.77 19.99
CA LEU A 225 -12.72 -1.38 20.37
C LEU A 225 -12.93 -1.15 21.88
N PRO A 226 -12.04 -0.38 22.55
CA PRO A 226 -12.25 0.07 23.92
C PRO A 226 -13.56 0.87 24.05
N LYS A 227 -14.53 0.34 24.81
CA LYS A 227 -15.85 0.97 25.02
C LYS A 227 -15.92 1.89 26.23
N GLU A 228 -14.85 1.89 27.03
CA GLU A 228 -14.73 2.64 28.28
C GLU A 228 -13.41 3.41 28.28
N THR A 229 -13.46 4.65 28.76
CA THR A 229 -12.23 5.38 29.12
C THR A 229 -11.63 4.82 30.40
N SER A 230 -10.37 5.16 30.69
CA SER A 230 -9.68 4.84 31.95
C SER A 230 -10.43 5.32 33.22
N GLY A 231 -11.42 6.21 33.07
CA GLY A 231 -12.31 6.70 34.13
C GLY A 231 -13.69 6.02 34.20
N GLY A 232 -13.93 4.94 33.44
CA GLY A 232 -15.21 4.20 33.44
C GLY A 232 -16.35 4.90 32.70
N ALA A 233 -16.10 6.01 32.00
CA ALA A 233 -17.11 6.65 31.17
C ALA A 233 -17.24 5.92 29.83
N VAL A 234 -18.49 5.62 29.45
CA VAL A 234 -18.83 5.02 28.16
C VAL A 234 -18.48 5.99 27.03
N THR A 235 -17.49 5.62 26.22
CA THR A 235 -17.05 6.42 25.05
C THR A 235 -17.90 6.14 23.82
N VAL A 236 -18.37 4.91 23.65
CA VAL A 236 -19.20 4.49 22.51
C VAL A 236 -20.25 3.49 22.94
N THR A 237 -21.51 3.77 22.62
CA THR A 237 -22.63 2.87 22.87
C THR A 237 -22.70 1.74 21.85
N ASN A 238 -23.27 0.59 22.23
CA ASN A 238 -23.51 -0.51 21.29
C ASN A 238 -24.39 -0.07 20.10
N LYS A 239 -25.36 0.83 20.33
CA LYS A 239 -26.20 1.37 19.27
C LYS A 239 -25.37 2.14 18.23
N GLN A 240 -24.44 3.00 18.66
CA GLN A 240 -23.55 3.72 17.75
C GLN A 240 -22.67 2.78 16.92
N LEU A 241 -22.16 1.70 17.52
CA LEU A 241 -21.37 0.69 16.79
C LEU A 241 -22.23 -0.05 15.76
N THR A 242 -23.46 -0.43 16.11
CA THR A 242 -24.41 -1.08 15.18
C THR A 242 -24.83 -0.14 14.05
N ASP A 243 -25.14 1.12 14.35
CA ASP A 243 -25.53 2.11 13.36
C ASP A 243 -24.36 2.41 12.40
N PHE A 244 -23.13 2.52 12.92
CA PHE A 244 -21.93 2.69 12.10
C PHE A 244 -21.68 1.47 11.20
N HIS A 245 -21.72 0.25 11.73
CA HIS A 245 -21.56 -0.98 10.96
C HIS A 245 -22.58 -1.02 9.81
N LYS A 246 -23.85 -0.75 10.11
CA LYS A 246 -24.91 -0.70 9.10
C LYS A 246 -24.61 0.34 8.02
N GLN A 247 -24.29 1.59 8.40
CA GLN A 247 -24.01 2.66 7.46
C GLN A 247 -22.84 2.37 6.52
N VAL A 248 -21.78 1.74 7.03
CA VAL A 248 -20.63 1.35 6.23
C VAL A 248 -20.97 0.20 5.29
N THR A 249 -21.58 -0.86 5.80
CA THR A 249 -21.87 -2.08 5.05
C THR A 249 -23.02 -1.95 4.05
N SER A 250 -23.93 -0.99 4.26
CA SER A 250 -25.04 -0.69 3.37
C SER A 250 -24.77 0.47 2.41
N ALA A 251 -23.53 0.99 2.34
CA ALA A 251 -23.20 2.02 1.36
C ALA A 251 -23.33 1.44 -0.06
N GLU A 252 -24.24 2.05 -0.85
CA GLU A 252 -24.54 1.71 -2.23
C GLU A 252 -23.77 2.65 -3.18
N GLU A 253 -23.02 2.05 -4.12
CA GLU A 253 -22.31 2.55 -5.32
C GLU A 253 -21.77 3.99 -5.52
N SER A 254 -22.01 5.01 -4.68
CA SER A 254 -21.58 6.38 -4.97
C SER A 254 -20.60 6.99 -3.96
N THR A 255 -19.34 6.55 -4.12
CA THR A 255 -18.06 7.20 -3.77
C THR A 255 -17.51 6.99 -2.34
N PRO A 256 -16.17 6.86 -2.21
CA PRO A 256 -15.46 6.89 -0.92
C PRO A 256 -15.82 8.08 0.00
N LYS A 257 -16.44 9.13 -0.55
CA LYS A 257 -16.93 10.29 0.20
C LYS A 257 -18.04 9.95 1.19
N GLU A 258 -18.97 9.06 0.84
CA GLU A 258 -20.03 8.63 1.77
C GLU A 258 -19.43 7.83 2.92
N LEU A 259 -18.48 6.94 2.61
CA LEU A 259 -17.78 6.18 3.64
C LEU A 259 -16.94 7.10 4.54
N CYS A 260 -16.21 8.06 3.97
CA CYS A 260 -15.48 9.08 4.72
C CYS A 260 -16.41 9.90 5.62
N GLN A 261 -17.59 10.29 5.13
CA GLN A 261 -18.59 11.00 5.91
C GLN A 261 -19.10 10.15 7.07
N ASN A 262 -19.34 8.86 6.87
CA ASN A 262 -19.80 7.92 7.90
C ASN A 262 -18.71 7.62 8.95
N THR A 263 -17.44 7.48 8.53
CA THR A 263 -16.28 7.36 9.42
C THR A 263 -16.11 8.61 10.28
N ARG A 264 -16.31 9.80 9.69
CA ARG A 264 -16.19 11.10 10.36
C ARG A 264 -17.33 11.38 11.34
N LEU A 265 -18.57 10.98 11.02
CA LEU A 265 -19.75 11.36 11.79
C LEU A 265 -19.98 10.53 13.06
N ASN A 266 -19.60 9.24 13.10
CA ASN A 266 -20.04 8.36 14.18
C ASN A 266 -18.95 7.90 15.16
N ILE A 267 -17.73 7.64 14.67
CA ILE A 267 -16.65 7.08 15.49
C ILE A 267 -15.85 8.21 16.15
N LEU A 268 -15.44 9.21 15.38
CA LEU A 268 -14.51 10.25 15.85
C LEU A 268 -15.13 11.32 16.72
N ALA A 269 -16.38 11.70 16.44
CA ALA A 269 -17.04 12.78 17.16
C ALA A 269 -17.26 12.46 18.65
N ASN A 270 -17.24 11.18 19.05
CA ASN A 270 -17.49 10.72 20.41
C ASN A 270 -16.29 10.03 21.08
N ILE A 271 -15.36 9.42 20.34
CA ILE A 271 -14.18 8.76 20.93
C ILE A 271 -13.06 9.76 21.27
N GLN A 272 -12.96 10.88 20.55
CA GLN A 272 -11.91 11.90 20.75
C GLN A 272 -12.36 13.09 21.62
N ARG A 273 -13.52 13.02 22.29
CA ARG A 273 -13.93 13.97 23.33
C ARG A 273 -13.65 13.39 24.71
#